data_AF-A0A9D9I2M2-F1
#
_entry.id   AF-A0A9D9I2M2-F1
#
_cell.length_a   1.000
_cell.length_b   1.000
_cell.length_c   1.000
_cell.angle_alpha   90.00
_cell.angle_beta   90.00
_cell.angle_gamma   90.00
#
_symmetry.space_group_name_H-M   'P 1'
#
loop_
_entity.id
_entity.type
_entity.pdbx_description
1 polymer ?
#
loop_
_entity_poly.entity_id
_entity_poly.type
_entity_poly.pdbx_seq_one_letter_code
_entity_poly.pdbx_strand_id
1 'polypeptide(L)'
;MSKLLRTMINLRNASYRKRTQNNYSDEDKIAILQEYLTTDISMRQLCRKYHVNHSSVSRWMRIFGIGMPAQSPPQLNDMPKNQKTQENPVTKEILEARLRKLQSELNRERLKNLALTTMIEVAEEELHIDIRKKAGAKQ
;
A
#
# COMPACT_ATOMS: atom_id res chain seq x y z
N MET A 1 -49.03 -18.18 -33.92
CA MET A 1 -47.80 -17.82 -34.66
C MET A 1 -47.98 -16.39 -35.17
N SER A 2 -47.12 -15.39 -35.02
CA SER A 2 -45.74 -15.28 -34.56
C SER A 2 -45.50 -13.81 -34.14
N LYS A 3 -45.91 -13.42 -32.93
CA LYS A 3 -45.37 -12.22 -32.27
C LYS A 3 -43.90 -12.38 -31.86
N LEU A 4 -43.28 -13.50 -32.24
CA LEU A 4 -41.91 -13.92 -31.91
C LEU A 4 -40.88 -13.59 -33.00
N LEU A 5 -41.23 -12.94 -34.11
CA LEU A 5 -40.27 -12.73 -35.22
C LEU A 5 -39.98 -11.27 -35.57
N ARG A 6 -40.69 -10.27 -35.02
CA ARG A 6 -40.43 -8.85 -35.37
C ARG A 6 -39.63 -8.07 -34.34
N THR A 7 -39.34 -8.67 -33.19
CA THR A 7 -38.28 -8.23 -32.26
C THR A 7 -36.89 -8.74 -32.64
N MET A 8 -36.77 -9.47 -33.76
CA MET A 8 -35.53 -10.14 -34.19
C MET A 8 -34.77 -9.39 -35.29
N ILE A 9 -34.91 -8.06 -35.42
CA ILE A 9 -33.98 -7.24 -36.21
C ILE A 9 -33.76 -5.88 -35.52
N ASN A 10 -33.30 -5.88 -34.27
CA ASN A 10 -32.51 -4.75 -33.73
C ASN A 10 -31.71 -5.08 -32.46
N LEU A 11 -31.17 -6.30 -32.37
CA LEU A 11 -30.18 -6.68 -31.34
C LEU A 11 -28.81 -7.01 -31.96
N ARG A 12 -28.34 -6.18 -32.89
CA ARG A 12 -26.95 -6.21 -33.36
C ARG A 12 -26.39 -4.79 -33.44
N ASN A 13 -26.22 -4.19 -32.27
CA ASN A 13 -25.16 -3.22 -32.01
C ASN A 13 -25.09 -2.98 -30.50
N ALA A 14 -24.77 -4.03 -29.74
CA ALA A 14 -24.07 -3.84 -28.48
C ALA A 14 -22.71 -3.24 -28.86
N SER A 15 -22.68 -1.91 -28.95
CA SER A 15 -21.50 -1.13 -29.25
C SER A 15 -20.41 -1.53 -28.26
N TYR A 16 -19.47 -2.35 -28.74
CA TYR A 16 -18.25 -2.69 -28.04
C TYR A 16 -17.46 -1.37 -27.96
N ARG A 17 -17.75 -0.56 -26.93
CA ARG A 17 -16.97 0.64 -26.63
C ARG A 17 -15.56 0.15 -26.33
N LYS A 18 -14.65 0.27 -27.30
CA LYS A 18 -13.21 0.06 -27.08
C LYS A 18 -12.84 0.87 -25.86
N ARG A 19 -12.33 0.20 -24.82
CA ARG A 19 -11.76 0.87 -23.65
C ARG A 19 -10.62 1.74 -24.15
N THR A 20 -10.81 3.05 -24.15
CA THR A 20 -9.68 3.98 -24.30
C THR A 20 -8.81 3.77 -23.07
N GLN A 21 -7.58 3.29 -23.27
CA GLN A 21 -6.60 3.37 -22.20
C GLN A 21 -6.30 4.85 -22.01
N ASN A 22 -6.87 5.44 -20.95
CA ASN A 22 -6.49 6.78 -20.54
C ASN A 22 -5.08 6.63 -19.96
N ASN A 23 -4.08 6.99 -20.76
CA ASN A 23 -2.68 6.89 -20.40
C ASN A 23 -2.32 8.06 -19.49
N TYR A 24 -2.58 7.90 -18.20
CA TYR A 24 -2.02 8.78 -17.18
C TYR A 24 -0.54 8.45 -17.00
N SER A 25 0.32 9.46 -16.96
CA SER A 25 1.70 9.31 -16.50
C SER A 25 1.72 8.86 -15.05
N ASP A 26 2.80 8.23 -14.60
CA ASP A 26 2.94 7.90 -13.18
C ASP A 26 2.96 9.16 -12.30
N GLU A 27 3.52 10.26 -12.81
CA GLU A 27 3.51 11.57 -12.15
C GLU A 27 2.08 12.09 -11.96
N ASP A 28 1.24 12.01 -13.00
CA ASP A 28 -0.17 12.41 -12.91
C ASP A 28 -0.93 11.56 -11.88
N LYS A 29 -0.69 10.24 -11.87
CA LYS A 29 -1.33 9.33 -10.92
C LYS A 29 -0.95 9.70 -9.49
N ILE A 30 0.33 9.97 -9.24
CA ILE A 30 0.83 10.35 -7.92
C ILE A 30 0.21 11.68 -7.49
N ALA A 31 0.17 12.69 -8.36
CA ALA A 31 -0.44 13.99 -8.06
C ALA A 31 -1.93 13.86 -7.70
N ILE A 32 -2.69 13.07 -8.45
CA ILE A 32 -4.11 12.80 -8.19
C ILE A 32 -4.31 12.09 -6.83
N LEU A 33 -3.45 11.11 -6.52
CA LEU A 33 -3.50 10.40 -5.23
C LEU A 33 -3.09 11.30 -4.06
N GLN A 34 -2.11 12.17 -4.26
CA GLN A 34 -1.69 13.14 -3.25
C GLN A 34 -2.81 14.13 -2.93
N GLU A 35 -3.52 14.63 -3.93
CA GLU A 35 -4.69 15.48 -3.69
C GLU A 35 -5.75 14.74 -2.86
N TYR A 36 -6.04 13.48 -3.20
CA TYR A 36 -6.99 12.66 -2.45
C TYR A 36 -6.60 12.43 -0.99
N LEU A 37 -5.30 12.34 -0.68
CA LEU A 37 -4.81 12.11 0.68
C LEU A 37 -4.66 13.39 1.51
N THR A 38 -4.48 14.53 0.86
CA THR A 38 -4.23 15.82 1.53
C THR A 38 -5.47 16.67 1.68
N THR A 39 -6.46 16.49 0.80
CA THR A 39 -7.70 17.25 0.80
C THR A 39 -8.88 16.37 1.23
N ASP A 40 -9.92 16.98 1.80
CA ASP A 40 -11.14 16.28 2.22
C ASP A 40 -12.11 16.01 1.05
N ILE A 41 -11.56 15.58 -0.09
CA ILE A 41 -12.36 15.25 -1.27
C ILE A 41 -12.75 13.78 -1.24
N SER A 42 -14.04 13.51 -1.45
CA SER A 42 -14.50 12.14 -1.63
C SER A 42 -13.93 11.54 -2.91
N MET A 43 -13.75 10.22 -2.93
CA MET A 43 -13.33 9.48 -4.12
C MET A 43 -14.23 9.78 -5.34
N ARG A 44 -15.52 9.99 -5.12
CA ARG A 44 -16.49 10.33 -6.16
C ARG A 44 -16.22 11.71 -6.76
N GLN A 45 -15.87 12.70 -5.94
CA GLN A 45 -15.51 14.04 -6.39
C GLN A 45 -14.18 14.01 -7.16
N LEU A 46 -13.17 13.31 -6.65
CA LEU A 46 -11.87 13.12 -7.33
C LEU A 46 -12.05 12.50 -8.72
N CYS A 47 -12.82 11.41 -8.80
CA CYS A 47 -13.12 10.72 -10.06
C CYS A 47 -13.79 11.64 -11.08
N ARG A 48 -14.70 12.52 -10.64
CA ARG A 48 -15.36 13.51 -11.50
C ARG A 48 -14.38 14.60 -11.96
N LYS A 49 -13.55 15.11 -11.07
CA LYS A 49 -12.56 16.16 -11.37
C LYS A 49 -11.58 15.72 -12.45
N TYR A 50 -11.02 14.51 -12.29
CA TYR A 50 -9.97 14.01 -13.17
C TYR A 50 -10.47 13.09 -14.29
N HIS A 51 -11.79 12.87 -14.39
CA HIS A 51 -12.41 11.93 -15.34
C HIS A 51 -11.84 10.52 -15.24
N VAL A 52 -11.51 10.10 -14.03
CA VAL A 52 -10.94 8.78 -13.71
C VAL A 52 -12.01 7.90 -13.11
N ASN A 53 -12.00 6.61 -13.46
CA ASN A 53 -12.85 5.63 -12.80
C ASN A 53 -12.31 5.27 -11.42
N HIS A 54 -13.20 5.05 -10.45
CA HIS A 54 -12.85 4.62 -9.10
C HIS A 54 -11.93 3.38 -9.09
N SER A 55 -12.17 2.42 -9.98
CA SER A 55 -11.34 1.21 -10.13
C SER A 55 -9.91 1.50 -10.58
N SER A 56 -9.69 2.55 -11.38
CA SER A 56 -8.35 2.99 -11.79
C SER A 56 -7.61 3.61 -10.61
N VAL A 57 -8.24 4.50 -9.85
CA VAL A 57 -7.63 5.11 -8.65
C VAL A 57 -7.31 4.05 -7.59
N SER A 58 -8.24 3.10 -7.37
CA SER A 58 -8.01 1.95 -6.49
C SER A 58 -6.85 1.07 -6.93
N ARG A 59 -6.67 0.88 -8.24
CA ARG A 59 -5.52 0.16 -8.79
C ARG A 59 -4.23 0.93 -8.55
N TRP A 60 -4.21 2.25 -8.77
CA TRP A 60 -3.01 3.06 -8.55
C TRP A 60 -2.58 3.06 -7.08
N MET A 61 -3.51 3.22 -6.14
CA MET A 61 -3.20 3.10 -4.70
C MET A 61 -2.54 1.75 -4.36
N ARG A 62 -3.02 0.65 -4.95
CA ARG A 62 -2.40 -0.67 -4.78
C ARG A 62 -0.99 -0.76 -5.37
N ILE A 63 -0.78 -0.19 -6.56
CA ILE A 63 0.52 -0.19 -7.24
C ILE A 63 1.54 0.63 -6.43
N PHE A 64 1.14 1.79 -5.89
CA PHE A 64 2.00 2.67 -5.11
C PHE A 64 2.05 2.33 -3.61
N GLY A 65 1.41 1.23 -3.17
CA GLY A 65 1.43 0.80 -1.76
C GLY A 65 0.71 1.75 -0.79
N ILE A 66 -0.19 2.59 -1.29
CA ILE A 66 -0.96 3.54 -0.49
C ILE A 66 -2.17 2.81 0.09
N GLY A 67 -2.24 2.73 1.42
CA GLY A 67 -3.40 2.21 2.13
C GLY A 67 -4.63 3.07 1.86
N MET A 68 -5.78 2.43 1.60
CA MET A 68 -7.05 3.16 1.50
C MET A 68 -7.27 3.93 2.81
N PRO A 69 -7.47 5.26 2.78
CA PRO A 69 -7.94 5.95 3.98
C PRO A 69 -9.25 5.29 4.36
N ALA A 70 -9.36 4.86 5.61
CA ALA A 70 -10.51 4.13 6.12
C ALA A 70 -11.77 4.93 5.77
N GLN A 71 -12.53 4.46 4.78
CA GLN A 71 -13.81 5.05 4.49
C GLN A 71 -14.63 4.88 5.76
N SER A 72 -15.25 5.96 6.22
CA SER A 72 -16.21 5.94 7.33
C SER A 72 -17.07 4.69 7.18
N PRO A 73 -17.29 3.91 8.25
CA PRO A 73 -17.87 2.59 8.14
C PRO A 73 -19.17 2.68 7.33
N PRO A 74 -19.30 1.90 6.24
CA PRO A 74 -20.53 1.91 5.47
C PRO A 74 -21.65 1.52 6.43
N GLN A 75 -22.70 2.35 6.51
CA GLN A 75 -23.89 1.99 7.26
C GLN A 75 -24.33 0.60 6.80
N LEU A 76 -24.34 -0.32 7.75
CA LEU A 76 -24.61 -1.74 7.53
C LEU A 76 -26.07 -1.86 7.08
N ASN A 77 -26.28 -1.91 5.77
CA ASN A 77 -27.48 -2.52 5.23
C ASN A 77 -27.26 -4.04 5.30
N ASP A 78 -28.00 -4.69 6.19
CA ASP A 78 -28.00 -6.12 6.38
C ASP A 78 -28.28 -6.86 5.06
N MET A 79 -27.28 -7.60 4.57
CA MET A 79 -27.50 -8.71 3.64
C MET A 79 -26.39 -9.77 3.83
N PRO A 80 -26.71 -11.07 3.67
CA PRO A 80 -25.96 -12.14 4.29
C PRO A 80 -24.63 -12.38 3.57
N LYS A 81 -23.54 -12.38 4.34
CA LYS A 81 -22.19 -12.73 3.88
C LYS A 81 -22.15 -14.20 3.52
N ASN A 82 -22.00 -14.51 2.23
CA ASN A 82 -21.48 -15.79 1.78
C ASN A 82 -20.31 -15.55 0.84
N GLN A 83 -19.09 -15.55 1.39
CA GLN A 83 -17.90 -16.13 0.77
C GLN A 83 -16.73 -16.06 1.76
N LYS A 84 -16.13 -17.24 1.95
CA LYS A 84 -15.07 -17.56 2.91
C LYS A 84 -13.82 -16.72 2.66
N THR A 85 -13.52 -15.78 3.53
CA THR A 85 -12.14 -15.40 3.82
C THR A 85 -11.68 -16.35 4.93
N GLN A 86 -10.82 -17.32 4.61
CA GLN A 86 -10.03 -18.01 5.63
C GLN A 86 -8.97 -17.02 6.13
N GLU A 87 -9.41 -16.06 6.94
CA GLU A 87 -8.51 -15.29 7.78
C GLU A 87 -8.17 -16.23 8.93
N ASN A 88 -6.97 -16.82 8.90
CA ASN A 88 -6.43 -17.50 10.07
C ASN A 88 -6.57 -16.51 11.23
N PRO A 89 -7.32 -16.83 12.31
CA PRO A 89 -7.41 -15.96 13.47
C PRO A 89 -6.08 -16.09 14.21
N VAL A 90 -5.04 -15.42 13.71
CA VAL A 90 -3.80 -15.23 14.47
C VAL A 90 -4.22 -14.37 15.65
N THR A 91 -4.37 -15.03 16.80
CA THR A 91 -4.80 -14.37 18.02
C THR A 91 -3.84 -13.25 18.38
N LYS A 92 -4.35 -12.20 19.01
CA LYS A 92 -3.56 -11.06 19.51
C LYS A 92 -2.32 -11.52 20.28
N GLU A 93 -2.46 -12.60 21.04
CA GLU A 93 -1.39 -13.24 21.82
C GLU A 93 -0.22 -13.74 20.96
N ILE A 94 -0.48 -14.37 19.80
CA ILE A 94 0.58 -14.86 18.90
C ILE A 94 1.35 -13.67 18.31
N LEU A 95 0.65 -12.58 17.99
CA LEU A 95 1.29 -11.36 17.48
C LEU A 95 2.17 -10.70 18.54
N GLU A 96 1.69 -10.61 19.78
CA GLU A 96 2.46 -10.07 20.91
C GLU A 96 3.69 -10.92 21.22
N ALA A 97 3.56 -12.25 21.17
CA ALA A 97 4.70 -13.17 21.34
C ALA A 97 5.77 -12.96 20.26
N ARG A 98 5.35 -12.76 18.99
CA ARG A 98 6.27 -12.44 17.89
C ARG A 98 6.95 -11.09 18.10
N LEU A 99 6.21 -10.07 18.51
CA LEU A 99 6.77 -8.75 18.82
C LEU A 99 7.82 -8.84 19.93
N ARG A 100 7.53 -9.55 21.01
CA ARG A 100 8.47 -9.74 22.11
C ARG A 100 9.75 -10.45 21.65
N LYS A 101 9.63 -11.47 20.82
CA LYS A 101 10.78 -12.18 20.24
C LYS A 101 11.64 -11.26 19.37
N LEU A 102 11.01 -10.54 18.44
CA LEU A 102 11.70 -9.59 17.55
C LEU A 102 12.40 -8.48 18.34
N GLN A 103 11.76 -7.94 19.37
CA GLN A 103 12.36 -6.94 20.26
C GLN A 103 13.58 -7.51 21.00
N SER A 104 13.49 -8.76 21.50
CA SER A 104 14.62 -9.41 22.17
C SER A 104 15.80 -9.64 21.22
N GLU A 105 15.54 -10.07 19.99
CA GLU A 105 16.58 -10.27 18.97
C GLU A 105 17.24 -8.94 18.60
N LEU A 106 16.44 -7.88 18.41
CA LEU A 106 16.93 -6.54 18.14
C LEU A 106 17.80 -6.01 19.28
N ASN A 107 17.38 -6.20 20.53
CA ASN A 107 18.14 -5.77 21.69
C ASN A 107 19.47 -6.53 21.82
N ARG A 108 19.48 -7.84 21.53
CA ARG A 108 20.71 -8.64 21.51
C ARG A 108 21.70 -8.10 20.47
N GLU A 109 21.23 -7.82 19.25
CA GLU A 109 22.11 -7.28 18.20
C GLU A 109 22.60 -5.87 18.50
N ARG A 110 21.76 -5.02 19.11
CA ARG A 110 22.17 -3.69 19.59
C ARG A 110 23.25 -3.78 20.66
N LEU A 111 23.09 -4.69 21.63
CA LEU A 111 24.08 -4.90 22.68
C LEU A 111 25.41 -5.39 22.11
N LYS A 112 25.37 -6.32 21.15
CA LYS A 112 26.59 -6.78 20.44
C LYS A 112 27.29 -5.65 19.70
N ASN A 113 26.54 -4.84 18.95
CA ASN A 113 27.11 -3.69 18.25
C ASN A 113 27.72 -2.67 19.21
N LEU A 114 27.03 -2.39 20.32
CA LEU A 114 27.53 -1.50 21.37
C LEU A 114 28.83 -2.04 21.95
N ALA A 115 28.86 -3.31 22.35
CA ALA A 115 30.05 -3.94 22.91
C ALA A 115 31.24 -3.93 21.92
N LEU A 116 31.00 -4.21 20.63
CA LEU A 116 32.03 -4.14 19.60
C LEU A 116 32.54 -2.70 19.38
N THR A 117 31.64 -1.72 19.40
CA THR A 117 32.01 -0.30 19.26
C THR A 117 32.86 0.14 20.44
N THR A 118 32.43 -0.17 21.67
CA THR A 118 33.17 0.15 22.88
C THR A 118 34.50 -0.58 22.96
N MET A 119 34.60 -1.83 22.48
CA MET A 119 35.88 -2.55 22.38
C MET A 119 36.86 -1.83 21.47
N ILE A 120 36.38 -1.28 20.35
CA ILE A 120 37.22 -0.46 19.45
C ILE A 120 37.65 0.82 20.17
N GLU A 121 36.73 1.52 20.84
CA GLU A 121 37.05 2.76 21.58
C GLU A 121 38.14 2.53 22.64
N VAL A 122 37.98 1.49 23.47
CA VAL A 122 38.98 1.14 24.51
C VAL A 122 40.32 0.76 23.88
N ALA A 123 40.30 0.00 22.78
CA ALA A 123 41.54 -0.38 22.10
C ALA A 123 42.27 0.82 21.47
N GLU A 124 41.54 1.77 20.89
CA GLU A 124 42.11 3.01 20.36
C GLU A 124 42.70 3.88 21.49
N GLU A 125 42.03 3.95 22.65
CA GLU A 125 42.49 4.69 23.83
C GLU A 125 43.75 4.08 24.46
N GLU A 126 43.77 2.76 24.70
CA GLU A 126 44.91 2.10 25.37
C GLU A 126 46.14 1.99 24.46
N LEU A 127 45.94 1.62 23.19
CA LEU A 127 47.03 1.31 22.26
C LEU A 127 47.47 2.53 21.43
N HIS A 128 46.76 3.65 21.50
CA HIS A 128 47.07 4.91 20.79
C HIS A 128 47.21 4.72 19.27
N ILE A 129 46.45 3.78 18.69
CA ILE A 129 46.41 3.46 17.26
C ILE A 129 45.01 3.69 16.71
N ASP A 130 44.90 4.30 15.53
CA ASP A 130 43.62 4.49 14.84
C ASP A 130 43.19 3.17 14.17
N ILE A 131 42.17 2.50 14.71
CA ILE A 131 41.66 1.21 14.18
C ILE A 131 40.47 1.46 13.23
N ARG A 132 39.63 2.46 13.53
CA ARG A 132 38.46 2.79 12.73
C ARG A 132 38.83 3.56 11.47
N LYS A 133 38.29 3.10 10.33
CA LYS A 133 38.40 3.84 9.05
C LYS A 133 37.68 5.19 9.14
N LYS A 134 38.42 6.29 9.10
CA LYS A 134 37.90 7.65 8.96
C LYS A 134 37.53 7.89 7.48
N ALA A 135 36.40 8.56 7.21
CA ALA A 135 36.04 8.92 5.84
C ALA A 135 37.17 9.79 5.25
N GLY A 136 37.70 9.38 4.09
CA GLY A 136 38.80 10.10 3.43
C GLY A 136 38.35 11.45 2.88
N ALA A 137 39.31 12.35 2.63
CA ALA A 137 39.07 13.65 2.02
C ALA A 137 38.39 13.47 0.65
N LYS A 138 37.30 14.23 0.42
CA LYS A 138 36.69 14.38 -0.91
C LYS A 138 37.76 14.90 -1.87
N GLN A 139 37.98 14.20 -2.98
CA GLN A 139 38.75 14.70 -4.12
C GLN A 139 38.01 15.84 -4.81
#